data_AF-A0A7V9M2Y0-F1
#
_entry.id   AF-A0A7V9M2Y0-F1
#
_cell.length_a   1.000
_cell.length_b   1.000
_cell.length_c   1.000
_cell.angle_alpha   90.00
_cell.angle_beta   90.00
_cell.angle_gamma   90.00
#
_symmetry.space_group_name_H-M   'P 1'
#
loop_
_entity.id
_entity.type
_entity.pdbx_description
1 polymer ?
#
loop_
_entity_poly.entity_id
_entity_poly.type
_entity_poly.pdbx_seq_one_letter_code
_entity_poly.pdbx_strand_id
1 'polypeptide(L)'
;EDHPYNYKDFTGIIPEGNYGAGIVEIWDKGTYSDLENSDKASAEKKLKAGLKSGNLKLRLFGKKLKGEFALVKLKASEDNSWLLIKHNDEHAVHEEYNSEDDTPENSPINKWLQENKQPGKKKTS
;
A
#
# COMPACT_ATOMS: atom_id res chain seq x y z
N GLU A 1 2.17 8.20 11.56
CA GLU A 1 1.04 8.90 12.19
C GLU A 1 -0.25 8.23 11.79
N ASP A 2 -1.19 8.13 12.73
CA ASP A 2 -2.55 7.67 12.42
C ASP A 2 -3.29 8.77 11.65
N HIS A 3 -4.15 8.36 10.71
CA HIS A 3 -4.91 9.28 9.86
C HIS A 3 -6.39 9.27 10.24
N PRO A 4 -7.10 10.42 10.15
CA PRO A 4 -8.54 10.46 10.33
C PRO A 4 -9.24 9.57 9.30
N TYR A 5 -10.35 8.92 9.69
CA TYR A 5 -11.03 7.95 8.83
C TYR A 5 -11.52 8.53 7.48
N ASN A 6 -11.89 9.82 7.45
CA ASN A 6 -12.31 10.52 6.23
C ASN A 6 -11.17 10.69 5.20
N TYR A 7 -9.91 10.56 5.62
CA TYR A 7 -8.75 10.67 4.75
C TYR A 7 -8.70 9.55 3.69
N LYS A 8 -9.41 8.43 3.90
CA LYS A 8 -9.54 7.33 2.93
C LYS A 8 -10.14 7.75 1.58
N ASP A 9 -10.84 8.88 1.54
CA ASP A 9 -11.51 9.42 0.35
C ASP A 9 -10.84 10.71 -0.16
N PHE A 10 -9.71 11.12 0.42
CA PHE A 10 -9.00 12.34 0.03
C PHE A 10 -8.23 12.14 -1.28
N THR A 11 -8.32 13.14 -2.17
CA THR A 11 -7.52 13.27 -3.39
C THR A 11 -7.26 14.75 -3.59
N GLY A 12 -6.02 15.15 -3.86
CA GLY A 12 -5.66 16.56 -3.94
C GLY A 12 -4.16 16.81 -3.80
N ILE A 13 -3.80 18.06 -3.57
CA ILE A 13 -2.41 18.50 -3.39
C ILE A 13 -2.26 18.99 -1.95
N ILE A 14 -1.32 18.40 -1.22
CA ILE A 14 -0.95 18.83 0.12
C ILE A 14 0.22 19.83 -0.01
N PRO A 15 0.08 21.07 0.49
CA PRO A 15 1.12 22.08 0.36
C PRO A 15 2.43 21.66 1.03
N GLU A 16 3.55 22.13 0.48
CA GLU A 16 4.88 21.93 1.06
C GLU A 16 4.96 22.38 2.52
N GLY A 17 5.80 21.70 3.31
CA GLY A 17 5.95 21.95 4.75
C GLY A 17 4.88 21.30 5.62
N ASN A 18 3.82 20.72 5.04
CA ASN A 18 2.85 19.89 5.78
C ASN A 18 3.25 18.41 5.75
N TYR A 19 2.82 17.66 6.77
CA TYR A 19 2.94 16.21 6.78
C TYR A 19 2.16 15.61 5.60
N GLY A 20 2.84 14.81 4.77
CA GLY A 20 2.26 14.24 3.55
C GLY A 20 2.25 15.18 2.34
N ALA A 21 3.06 16.24 2.33
CA ALA A 21 3.20 17.15 1.19
C ALA A 21 3.41 16.41 -0.15
N GLY A 22 2.68 16.85 -1.18
CA GLY A 22 2.69 16.23 -2.50
C GLY A 22 1.29 16.00 -3.08
N ILE A 23 1.25 15.32 -4.23
CA ILE A 23 0.01 14.90 -4.89
C ILE A 23 -0.45 13.59 -4.24
N VAL A 24 -1.71 13.58 -3.80
CA VAL A 24 -2.35 12.40 -3.21
C VAL A 24 -3.47 11.93 -4.12
N GLU A 25 -3.44 10.66 -4.50
CA GLU A 25 -4.48 9.99 -5.27
C GLU A 25 -4.84 8.64 -4.63
N ILE A 26 -6.10 8.24 -4.72
CA ILE A 26 -6.55 6.90 -4.30
C ILE A 26 -6.13 5.90 -5.38
N TRP A 27 -5.00 5.23 -5.17
CA TRP A 27 -4.50 4.22 -6.11
C TRP A 27 -5.36 2.94 -6.10
N ASP A 28 -5.80 2.49 -4.92
CA ASP A 28 -6.74 1.38 -4.75
C ASP A 28 -7.69 1.64 -3.56
N LYS A 29 -8.86 1.00 -3.58
CA LYS A 29 -9.88 1.12 -2.53
C LYS A 29 -10.67 -0.19 -2.41
N GLY A 30 -10.89 -0.63 -1.18
CA GLY A 30 -11.61 -1.85 -0.89
C GLY A 30 -11.84 -2.08 0.60
N THR A 31 -12.08 -3.33 0.96
CA THR A 31 -12.17 -3.80 2.34
C THR A 31 -11.09 -4.83 2.63
N TYR A 32 -10.98 -5.27 3.88
CA TYR A 32 -10.06 -6.32 4.30
C TYR A 32 -10.70 -7.20 5.38
N SER A 33 -10.18 -8.43 5.52
CA SER A 33 -10.55 -9.37 6.59
C SER A 33 -9.32 -10.13 7.10
N ASP A 34 -9.50 -10.96 8.13
CA ASP A 34 -8.58 -12.07 8.40
C ASP A 34 -8.65 -13.12 7.29
N LEU A 35 -7.68 -14.04 7.25
CA LEU A 35 -7.58 -15.03 6.18
C LEU A 35 -8.81 -15.95 6.11
N GLU A 36 -9.43 -16.26 7.24
CA GLU A 36 -10.63 -17.10 7.30
C GLU A 36 -11.92 -16.35 6.97
N ASN A 37 -11.86 -15.03 6.71
CA ASN A 37 -13.03 -14.17 6.51
C ASN A 37 -14.09 -14.37 7.62
N SER A 38 -13.62 -14.32 8.87
CA SER A 38 -14.46 -14.52 10.04
C SER A 38 -15.40 -13.34 10.28
N ASP A 39 -16.29 -13.45 11.27
CA ASP A 39 -17.12 -12.33 11.67
C ASP A 39 -16.27 -11.12 12.11
N LYS A 40 -16.85 -9.93 12.04
CA LYS A 40 -16.14 -8.66 12.25
C LYS A 40 -15.36 -8.62 13.57
N ALA A 41 -15.94 -9.11 14.66
CA ALA A 41 -15.31 -9.04 15.98
C ALA A 41 -14.11 -9.99 16.06
N SER A 42 -14.25 -11.20 15.52
CA SER A 42 -13.17 -12.18 15.44
C SER A 42 -12.03 -11.70 14.54
N ALA A 43 -12.37 -11.18 13.35
CA ALA A 43 -11.39 -10.64 12.41
C ALA A 43 -10.60 -9.47 13.05
N GLU A 44 -11.28 -8.51 13.67
CA GLU A 44 -10.65 -7.37 14.32
C GLU A 44 -9.68 -7.80 15.43
N LYS A 45 -10.07 -8.78 16.26
CA LYS A 45 -9.21 -9.32 17.32
C LYS A 45 -7.94 -9.96 16.75
N LYS A 46 -8.06 -10.78 15.70
CA LYS A 46 -6.91 -11.44 15.05
C LYS A 46 -5.98 -10.41 14.40
N LEU A 47 -6.53 -9.45 13.66
CA LEU A 47 -5.75 -8.43 12.97
C LEU A 47 -5.01 -7.52 13.96
N LYS A 48 -5.66 -7.10 15.06
CA LYS A 48 -4.99 -6.34 16.14
C LYS A 48 -3.86 -7.14 16.79
N ALA A 49 -4.07 -8.45 17.03
CA ALA A 49 -3.04 -9.31 17.58
C ALA A 49 -1.84 -9.47 16.63
N GLY A 50 -2.08 -9.64 15.33
CA GLY A 50 -1.05 -9.72 14.30
C GLY A 50 -0.24 -8.42 14.15
N LEU A 51 -0.92 -7.27 14.20
CA LEU A 51 -0.25 -5.97 14.19
C LEU A 51 0.65 -5.80 15.43
N LYS A 52 0.17 -6.19 16.62
CA LYS A 52 0.96 -6.11 17.87
C LYS A 52 2.15 -7.08 17.86
N SER A 53 2.00 -8.27 17.28
CA SER A 53 3.06 -9.28 17.25
C SER A 53 4.12 -9.03 16.18
N GLY A 54 3.86 -8.11 15.23
CA GLY A 54 4.74 -7.89 14.09
C GLY A 54 4.53 -8.89 12.94
N ASN A 55 3.44 -9.65 12.96
CA ASN A 55 3.11 -10.64 11.92
C ASN A 55 1.61 -10.61 11.67
N LEU A 56 1.20 -9.73 10.76
CA LEU A 56 -0.19 -9.50 10.41
C LEU A 56 -0.49 -10.18 9.06
N LYS A 57 -1.43 -11.12 9.05
CA LYS A 57 -1.95 -11.72 7.81
C LYS A 57 -3.37 -11.24 7.58
N LEU A 58 -3.66 -10.84 6.36
CA LEU A 58 -4.95 -10.28 5.98
C LEU A 58 -5.29 -10.64 4.54
N ARG A 59 -6.59 -10.63 4.24
CA ARG A 59 -7.09 -10.72 2.88
C ARG A 59 -7.59 -9.34 2.45
N LEU A 60 -7.18 -8.88 1.28
CA LEU A 60 -7.59 -7.63 0.67
C LEU A 60 -8.68 -7.89 -0.39
N PHE A 61 -9.68 -7.02 -0.41
CA PHE A 61 -10.77 -6.99 -1.37
C PHE A 61 -10.80 -5.63 -2.09
N GLY A 62 -9.67 -5.28 -2.69
CA GLY A 62 -9.51 -4.08 -3.52
C GLY A 62 -9.92 -4.30 -4.98
N LYS A 63 -9.83 -3.24 -5.76
CA LYS A 63 -9.98 -3.35 -7.22
C LYS A 63 -8.69 -3.89 -7.85
N LYS A 64 -7.55 -3.41 -7.36
CA LYS A 64 -6.20 -3.81 -7.81
C LYS A 64 -5.63 -4.91 -6.92
N LEU A 65 -5.49 -4.64 -5.62
CA LEU A 65 -4.95 -5.61 -4.66
C LEU A 65 -6.05 -6.57 -4.18
N LYS A 66 -5.84 -7.85 -4.46
CA LYS A 66 -6.77 -8.93 -4.11
C LYS A 66 -6.04 -10.11 -3.50
N GLY A 67 -6.75 -10.85 -2.66
CA GLY A 67 -6.22 -12.04 -2.02
C GLY A 67 -5.42 -11.75 -0.76
N GLU A 68 -4.59 -12.70 -0.39
CA GLU A 68 -3.88 -12.78 0.87
C GLU A 68 -2.51 -12.10 0.83
N PHE A 69 -2.24 -11.38 1.90
CA PHE A 69 -0.99 -10.67 2.14
C PHE A 69 -0.53 -10.87 3.58
N ALA A 70 0.77 -10.71 3.80
CA ALA A 70 1.39 -10.65 5.10
C ALA A 70 2.19 -9.35 5.28
N LEU A 71 2.05 -8.72 6.44
CA LEU A 71 2.89 -7.63 6.93
C LEU A 71 3.78 -8.19 8.04
N VAL A 72 5.09 -8.17 7.82
CA VAL A 72 6.09 -8.69 8.75
C VAL A 72 7.00 -7.56 9.22
N LYS A 73 7.06 -7.33 10.54
CA LYS A 73 7.94 -6.31 11.13
C LYS A 73 9.39 -6.80 11.15
N LEU A 74 10.30 -5.98 10.64
CA LEU A 74 11.73 -6.28 10.66
C LEU A 74 12.30 -5.95 12.04
N LYS A 75 12.98 -6.92 12.67
CA LYS A 75 13.52 -6.75 14.04
C LYS A 75 14.81 -5.92 14.10
N ALA A 76 15.50 -5.77 12.98
CA ALA A 76 16.83 -5.17 12.90
C ALA A 76 16.85 -3.75 12.30
N SER A 77 15.68 -3.18 11.97
CA SER A 77 15.60 -1.81 11.44
C SER A 77 15.39 -0.81 12.59
N GLU A 78 16.18 0.26 12.63
CA GLU A 78 15.95 1.39 13.53
C GLU A 78 14.61 2.11 13.22
N ASP A 79 14.09 1.97 11.98
CA ASP A 79 12.99 2.77 11.44
C ASP A 79 11.59 2.11 11.43
N ASN A 80 11.26 1.26 12.42
CA ASN A 80 9.94 0.59 12.49
C ASN A 80 9.50 -0.06 11.15
N SER A 81 10.44 -0.64 10.39
CA SER A 81 10.19 -1.09 9.02
C SER A 81 9.36 -2.37 8.96
N TRP A 82 8.51 -2.46 7.94
CA TRP A 82 7.67 -3.62 7.66
C TRP A 82 7.86 -4.09 6.22
N LEU A 83 7.78 -5.40 6.01
CA LEU A 83 7.74 -6.01 4.70
C LEU A 83 6.29 -6.42 4.39
N LEU A 84 5.75 -5.94 3.27
CA LEU A 84 4.49 -6.40 2.71
C LEU A 84 4.76 -7.50 1.69
N ILE A 85 4.17 -8.68 1.89
CA ILE A 85 4.42 -9.89 1.10
C ILE A 85 3.09 -10.39 0.55
N LYS A 86 3.00 -10.61 -0.76
CA LYS A 86 1.87 -11.30 -1.40
C LYS A 86 1.99 -12.80 -1.15
N HIS A 87 0.93 -13.45 -0.68
CA HIS A 87 0.87 -14.92 -0.61
C HIS A 87 0.65 -15.52 -2.00
N ASN A 88 1.11 -16.75 -2.18
CA ASN A 88 0.76 -17.56 -3.35
C ASN A 88 -0.67 -18.13 -3.20
N ASP A 89 -1.64 -17.45 -3.79
CA ASP A 89 -3.06 -17.80 -3.80
C ASP A 89 -3.65 -17.63 -5.21
N GLU A 90 -4.98 -17.72 -5.35
CA GLU A 90 -5.69 -17.57 -6.63
C GLU A 90 -5.52 -16.22 -7.33
N HIS A 91 -5.05 -15.19 -6.62
CA HIS A 91 -4.79 -13.85 -7.14
C HIS A 91 -3.29 -13.55 -7.31
N ALA A 92 -2.41 -14.51 -7.02
CA ALA A 92 -0.98 -14.33 -7.25
C ALA A 92 -0.66 -14.37 -8.75
N VAL A 93 0.20 -13.43 -9.18
CA VAL A 93 0.74 -13.40 -10.53
C VAL A 93 2.11 -14.07 -10.51
N HIS A 94 2.35 -14.98 -11.47
CA HIS A 94 3.62 -15.72 -11.61
C HIS A 94 4.51 -15.19 -12.75
N GLU A 95 4.05 -14.14 -13.42
CA GLU A 95 4.77 -13.39 -14.45
C GLU A 95 5.36 -12.10 -13.86
N GLU A 96 6.12 -11.36 -14.66
CA GLU A 96 6.62 -10.04 -14.25
C GLU A 96 5.44 -9.11 -13.94
N TYR A 97 5.47 -8.50 -12.76
CA TYR A 97 4.39 -7.65 -12.26
C TYR A 97 4.98 -6.35 -11.71
N ASN A 98 4.48 -5.23 -12.20
CA ASN A 98 4.77 -3.89 -11.68
C ASN A 98 3.46 -3.20 -11.32
N SER A 99 3.26 -2.89 -10.04
CA SER A 99 2.04 -2.21 -9.57
C SER A 99 1.86 -0.82 -10.16
N GLU A 100 2.95 -0.17 -10.58
CA GLU A 100 2.86 1.18 -11.16
C GLU A 100 2.20 1.19 -12.54
N ASP A 101 2.15 0.04 -13.23
CA ASP A 101 1.49 -0.09 -14.53
C ASP A 101 -0.04 0.03 -14.41
N ASP A 102 -0.60 -0.18 -13.21
CA ASP A 102 -2.02 0.02 -12.92
C ASP A 102 -2.38 1.49 -12.62
N THR A 103 -1.40 2.40 -12.65
CA THR A 103 -1.65 3.84 -12.50
C THR A 103 -1.95 4.44 -13.88
N PRO A 104 -3.15 5.01 -14.11
CA PRO A 104 -3.52 5.54 -15.42
C PRO A 104 -2.52 6.58 -15.94
N GLU A 105 -2.18 6.56 -17.23
CA GLU A 105 -1.23 7.53 -17.81
C GLU A 105 -1.64 9.00 -17.57
N ASN A 106 -2.94 9.26 -17.49
CA ASN A 106 -3.50 10.59 -17.26
C ASN A 106 -3.65 10.97 -15.77
N SER A 107 -3.22 10.10 -14.84
CA SER A 107 -3.17 10.37 -13.41
C SER A 107 -2.39 11.67 -13.13
N PRO A 108 -2.83 12.50 -12.17
CA PRO A 108 -2.07 13.65 -11.71
C PRO A 108 -0.62 13.30 -11.32
N ILE A 109 -0.39 12.11 -10.75
CA ILE A 109 0.95 11.63 -10.38
C ILE A 109 1.79 11.36 -11.62
N ASN A 110 1.25 10.66 -12.62
CA ASN A 110 1.97 10.38 -13.87
C ASN A 110 2.29 11.64 -14.67
N LYS A 111 1.36 12.62 -14.71
CA LYS A 111 1.61 13.94 -15.30
C LYS A 111 2.74 14.67 -14.58
N TRP A 112 2.69 14.72 -13.25
CA TRP A 112 3.74 15.35 -12.44
C TRP A 112 5.10 14.68 -12.64
N LEU A 113 5.15 13.34 -12.69
CA LEU A 113 6.38 12.59 -12.95
C LEU A 113 6.97 12.92 -14.32
N GLN A 114 6.14 13.10 -15.36
CA GLN A 114 6.60 13.48 -16.70
C GLN A 114 7.18 14.89 -16.73
N GLU A 115 6.50 15.85 -16.09
CA GLU A 115 6.91 17.26 -16.02
C GLU A 115 8.17 17.47 -15.17
N ASN A 116 8.37 16.64 -14.14
CA ASN A 116 9.46 16.74 -13.18
C ASN A 116 10.54 15.67 -13.38
N LYS A 117 10.62 15.04 -14.55
CA LYS A 117 11.74 14.13 -14.89
C LYS A 117 13.05 14.90 -14.76
N GLN A 118 13.81 14.63 -13.69
CA GLN A 118 15.19 15.12 -13.62
C GLN A 118 16.00 14.50 -14.78
N PRO A 119 16.87 15.28 -15.47
CA PRO A 119 17.79 14.71 -16.43
C PRO A 119 18.66 13.69 -15.70
N GLY A 120 18.47 12.41 -16.03
CA GLY A 120 19.09 11.30 -15.31
C GLY A 120 20.61 11.49 -15.23
N LYS A 121 21.17 11.30 -14.03
CA LYS A 121 22.61 11.08 -13.87
C LYS A 121 22.98 9.94 -14.82
N LYS A 122 23.77 10.25 -15.86
CA LYS A 122 24.35 9.26 -16.76
C LYS A 122 24.98 8.17 -15.91
N LYS A 123 24.52 6.93 -16.04
CA LYS A 123 25.27 5.76 -15.57
C LYS A 123 26.61 5.82 -16.30
N THR A 124 27.68 6.15 -15.59
CA THR A 124 29.04 5.94 -16.06
C THR A 124 29.24 4.44 -16.17
N SER A 125 29.52 3.99 -17.39
CA SER A 125 29.88 2.61 -17.74
C SER A 125 31.09 2.09 -16.96
#